data_AF-A0AAV0TCG3-F1
#
_entry.id   AF-A0AAV0TCG3-F1
#
_cell.length_a   1.000
_cell.length_b   1.000
_cell.length_c   1.000
_cell.angle_alpha   90.00
_cell.angle_beta   90.00
_cell.angle_gamma   90.00
#
_symmetry.space_group_name_H-M   'P 1'
#
loop_
_entity.id
_entity.type
_entity.pdbx_description
1 polymer ?
#
loop_
_entity_poly.entity_id
_entity_poly.type
_entity_poly.pdbx_seq_one_letter_code
_entity_poly.pdbx_strand_id
1 'polypeptide(L)'
;MSSRTLCHALRGGISVNVRREVFVTRGGHAHRPPPPPFARIKAPEQPLHEEAELVWNDGVSPETLIDFDAPHIPKYQALRHWICGLGALVTLMGVVTLYNPDSWRQASKRGNHLPSLKWEMGEIDQPEGEMDE
;
A
#
# COMPACT_ATOMS: atom_id res chain seq x y z
N MET A 1 12.55 -60.34 -0.39
CA MET A 1 11.84 -59.51 -1.39
C MET A 1 12.56 -58.19 -1.50
N SER A 2 13.26 -57.96 -2.62
CA SER A 2 14.04 -56.75 -2.85
C SER A 2 13.14 -55.73 -3.54
N SER A 3 12.91 -54.58 -2.90
CA SER A 3 12.22 -53.45 -3.52
C SER A 3 13.02 -52.17 -3.31
N ARG A 4 13.26 -51.52 -4.44
CA ARG A 4 14.09 -50.34 -4.64
C ARG A 4 13.44 -49.11 -4.03
N THR A 5 14.20 -48.24 -3.38
CA THR A 5 13.81 -46.85 -3.16
C THR A 5 14.94 -45.95 -3.64
N LEU A 6 14.72 -45.33 -4.80
CA LEU A 6 15.61 -44.39 -5.44
C LEU A 6 15.59 -43.06 -4.70
N CYS A 7 16.74 -42.68 -4.14
CA CYS A 7 17.04 -41.30 -3.78
C CYS A 7 17.51 -40.54 -5.03
N HIS A 8 16.89 -39.41 -5.35
CA HIS A 8 17.40 -38.39 -6.28
C HIS A 8 16.47 -37.17 -6.20
N ALA A 9 16.86 -35.91 -6.25
CA ALA A 9 18.10 -35.20 -5.99
C ALA A 9 17.69 -33.72 -5.97
N LEU A 10 17.97 -33.00 -4.89
CA LEU A 10 17.97 -31.54 -4.87
C LEU A 10 19.19 -31.07 -5.66
N ARG A 11 19.02 -30.65 -6.91
CA ARG A 11 20.06 -29.95 -7.67
C ARG A 11 19.43 -29.13 -8.78
N GLY A 12 19.59 -27.80 -8.72
CA GLY A 12 19.27 -26.95 -9.86
C GLY A 12 18.91 -25.52 -9.48
N GLY A 13 19.88 -24.77 -8.95
CA GLY A 13 19.78 -23.32 -8.97
C GLY A 13 19.78 -22.83 -10.42
N ILE A 14 18.83 -21.95 -10.75
CA ILE A 14 18.81 -21.21 -12.00
C ILE A 14 18.65 -19.73 -11.63
N SER A 15 19.76 -19.05 -11.42
CA SER A 15 19.82 -17.59 -11.43
C SER A 15 19.83 -17.12 -12.89
N VAL A 16 18.65 -16.88 -13.46
CA VAL A 16 18.54 -16.23 -14.77
C VAL A 16 18.77 -14.73 -14.58
N ASN A 17 19.98 -14.25 -14.82
CA ASN A 17 20.23 -12.82 -15.04
C ASN A 17 19.64 -12.42 -16.41
N VAL A 18 18.37 -12.03 -16.42
CA VAL A 18 17.72 -11.44 -17.60
C VAL A 18 18.21 -10.00 -17.76
N ARG A 19 19.28 -9.80 -18.52
CA ARG A 19 19.58 -8.46 -19.07
C ARG A 19 18.59 -8.19 -20.22
N ARG A 20 17.52 -7.45 -19.92
CA ARG A 20 16.63 -6.88 -20.93
C ARG A 20 17.24 -5.55 -21.40
N GLU A 21 17.94 -5.57 -22.53
CA GLU A 21 18.15 -4.34 -23.29
C GLU A 21 16.81 -3.93 -23.91
N VAL A 22 16.27 -2.79 -23.47
CA VAL A 22 15.03 -2.22 -24.02
C VAL A 22 15.40 -1.38 -25.22
N PHE A 23 15.35 -1.99 -26.40
CA PHE A 23 15.48 -1.27 -27.67
C PHE A 23 14.16 -0.51 -27.94
N VAL A 24 14.15 0.79 -27.65
CA VAL A 24 13.01 1.68 -27.89
C VAL A 24 12.95 2.02 -29.38
N THR A 25 12.21 1.23 -30.16
CA THR A 25 11.82 1.63 -31.52
C THR A 25 10.40 2.21 -31.47
N ARG A 26 10.25 3.52 -31.56
CA ARG A 26 8.93 4.16 -31.72
C ARG A 26 8.46 3.99 -33.17
N GLY A 27 7.32 3.32 -33.40
CA GLY A 27 6.70 3.29 -34.74
C GLY A 27 5.52 2.33 -34.87
N GLY A 28 4.35 2.90 -35.19
CA GLY A 28 3.33 2.38 -36.12
C GLY A 28 2.72 0.98 -35.93
N HIS A 29 1.46 0.95 -35.47
CA HIS A 29 0.36 0.19 -36.08
C HIS A 29 0.32 -1.35 -36.14
N ALA A 30 1.13 -2.13 -35.40
CA ALA A 30 0.86 -3.57 -35.29
C ALA A 30 1.37 -4.19 -33.99
N HIS A 31 0.47 -4.92 -33.30
CA HIS A 31 0.73 -5.97 -32.29
C HIS A 31 1.99 -5.81 -31.41
N ARG A 32 2.18 -4.65 -30.81
CA ARG A 32 3.20 -4.48 -29.79
C ARG A 32 2.58 -4.70 -28.42
N PRO A 33 3.26 -5.40 -27.49
CA PRO A 33 2.80 -5.42 -26.10
C PRO A 33 2.63 -3.97 -25.61
N PRO A 34 1.58 -3.69 -24.81
CA PRO A 34 1.33 -2.35 -24.32
C PRO A 34 2.59 -1.79 -23.67
N PRO A 35 2.88 -0.49 -23.87
CA PRO A 35 4.04 0.15 -23.28
C PRO A 35 4.02 -0.02 -21.75
N PRO A 36 5.19 -0.11 -21.10
CA PRO A 36 5.26 -0.40 -19.66
C PRO A 36 4.61 0.73 -18.85
N PRO A 37 4.00 0.44 -17.68
CA PRO A 37 3.13 1.32 -16.88
C PRO A 37 3.76 2.64 -16.35
N PHE A 38 4.96 2.99 -16.79
CA PHE A 38 5.64 4.26 -16.50
C PHE A 38 5.96 5.06 -17.78
N ALA A 39 5.58 4.55 -18.95
CA ALA A 39 5.85 5.18 -20.22
C ALA A 39 4.82 6.29 -20.48
N ARG A 40 5.30 7.52 -20.58
CA ARG A 40 4.42 8.68 -20.84
C ARG A 40 3.77 8.60 -22.22
N ILE A 41 2.47 8.86 -22.26
CA ILE A 41 1.73 9.04 -23.50
C ILE A 41 2.03 10.44 -24.05
N LYS A 42 2.03 10.59 -25.39
CA LYS A 42 2.20 11.89 -26.03
C LYS A 42 1.00 12.79 -25.68
N ALA A 43 1.28 14.07 -25.41
CA ALA A 43 0.21 15.05 -25.20
C ALA A 43 -0.72 15.12 -26.43
N PRO A 44 -2.03 15.25 -26.23
CA PRO A 44 -2.98 15.37 -27.32
C PRO A 44 -2.73 16.68 -28.09
N GLU A 45 -2.72 16.58 -29.43
CA GLU A 45 -2.56 17.74 -30.32
C GLU A 45 -3.88 18.46 -30.59
N GLN A 46 -5.00 17.83 -30.22
CA GLN A 46 -6.36 18.33 -30.41
C GLN A 46 -6.99 18.66 -29.05
N PRO A 47 -7.98 19.57 -29.01
CA PRO A 47 -8.73 19.83 -27.78
C PRO A 47 -9.37 18.53 -27.27
N LEU A 48 -9.29 18.31 -25.96
CA LEU A 48 -9.94 17.15 -25.35
C LEU A 48 -11.45 17.28 -25.46
N HIS A 49 -12.13 16.14 -25.49
CA HIS A 49 -13.58 16.08 -25.36
C HIS A 49 -14.01 16.62 -23.99
N GLU A 50 -15.20 17.21 -23.91
CA GLU A 50 -15.72 17.85 -22.69
C GLU A 50 -15.77 16.87 -21.50
N GLU A 51 -16.02 15.59 -21.76
CA GLU A 51 -16.09 14.54 -20.73
C GLU A 51 -14.73 13.94 -20.37
N ALA A 52 -13.63 14.39 -21.00
CA ALA A 52 -12.32 13.79 -20.78
C ALA A 52 -11.79 14.02 -19.36
N GLU A 53 -12.34 15.00 -18.64
CA GLU A 53 -12.06 15.27 -17.23
C GLU A 53 -12.62 14.17 -16.30
N LEU A 54 -13.68 13.48 -16.73
CA LEU A 54 -14.34 12.42 -15.96
C LEU A 54 -13.55 11.10 -16.02
N VAL A 55 -12.62 11.00 -16.95
CA VAL A 55 -11.72 9.85 -17.10
C VAL A 55 -10.41 10.20 -16.40
N TRP A 56 -10.07 9.44 -15.37
CA TRP A 56 -8.79 9.60 -14.69
C TRP A 56 -7.65 9.23 -15.65
N ASN A 57 -6.97 10.24 -16.19
CA ASN A 57 -5.82 10.07 -17.09
C ASN A 57 -4.60 10.77 -16.49
N ASP A 58 -3.65 9.98 -16.00
CA ASP A 58 -2.41 10.46 -15.38
C ASP A 58 -1.31 10.76 -16.42
N GLY A 59 -1.61 10.59 -17.72
CA GLY A 59 -0.67 10.79 -18.82
C GLY A 59 0.34 9.65 -18.97
N VAL A 60 0.13 8.53 -18.27
CA VAL A 60 0.97 7.34 -18.32
C VAL A 60 0.27 6.25 -19.13
N SER A 61 1.05 5.34 -19.69
CA SER A 61 0.56 4.19 -20.44
C SER A 61 -0.49 3.42 -19.66
N PRO A 62 -1.50 2.84 -20.35
CA PRO A 62 -2.59 2.15 -19.69
C PRO A 62 -2.11 1.07 -18.72
N GLU A 63 -2.60 1.12 -17.48
CA GLU A 63 -2.29 0.15 -16.45
C GLU A 63 -3.06 -1.15 -16.71
N THR A 64 -2.36 -2.28 -16.77
CA THR A 64 -2.97 -3.58 -17.10
C THR A 64 -4.12 -3.94 -16.15
N LEU A 65 -3.94 -3.66 -14.86
CA LEU A 65 -4.92 -4.02 -13.83
C LEU A 65 -6.13 -3.09 -13.80
N ILE A 66 -5.94 -1.79 -14.06
CA ILE A 66 -7.00 -0.79 -13.92
C ILE A 66 -7.73 -0.60 -15.25
N ASP A 67 -7.01 -0.46 -16.36
CA ASP A 67 -7.63 -0.13 -17.65
C ASP A 67 -8.18 -1.34 -18.40
N PHE A 68 -7.60 -2.52 -18.18
CA PHE A 68 -8.04 -3.75 -18.85
C PHE A 68 -8.75 -4.71 -17.92
N ASP A 69 -8.20 -5.02 -16.75
CA ASP A 69 -8.79 -6.06 -15.90
C ASP A 69 -9.98 -5.54 -15.08
N ALA A 70 -9.91 -4.33 -14.52
CA ALA A 70 -10.95 -3.80 -13.62
C ALA A 70 -12.37 -3.75 -14.23
N PRO A 71 -12.58 -3.36 -15.51
CA PRO A 71 -13.92 -3.38 -16.12
C PRO A 71 -14.56 -4.77 -16.19
N HIS A 72 -13.75 -5.83 -16.16
CA HIS A 72 -14.22 -7.22 -16.24
C HIS A 72 -14.48 -7.83 -14.85
N ILE A 73 -14.17 -7.11 -13.77
CA ILE A 73 -14.44 -7.58 -12.41
C ILE A 73 -15.93 -7.35 -12.08
N PRO A 74 -16.70 -8.40 -11.74
CA PRO A 74 -18.11 -8.23 -11.39
C PRO A 74 -18.26 -7.43 -10.10
N LYS A 75 -19.33 -6.62 -10.03
CA LYS A 75 -19.60 -5.68 -8.92
C LYS A 75 -19.50 -6.30 -7.52
N TYR A 76 -19.99 -7.52 -7.32
CA TYR A 76 -19.95 -8.20 -6.02
C TYR A 76 -18.55 -8.70 -5.64
N GLN A 77 -17.73 -9.04 -6.64
CA GLN A 77 -16.33 -9.37 -6.40
C GLN A 77 -15.55 -8.11 -6.00
N ALA A 78 -15.74 -7.00 -6.71
CA ALA A 78 -15.14 -5.72 -6.34
C ALA A 78 -15.55 -5.28 -4.92
N LEU A 79 -16.84 -5.38 -4.59
CA LEU A 79 -17.35 -5.08 -3.24
C LEU A 79 -16.72 -5.99 -2.17
N ARG A 80 -16.58 -7.28 -2.45
CA ARG A 80 -15.91 -8.23 -1.53
C ARG A 80 -14.47 -7.83 -1.25
N HIS A 81 -13.71 -7.41 -2.28
CA HIS A 81 -12.34 -6.94 -2.10
C HIS A 81 -12.28 -5.67 -1.24
N TRP A 82 -13.23 -4.75 -1.43
CA TRP A 82 -13.35 -3.56 -0.59
C TRP A 82 -13.63 -3.89 0.88
N ILE A 83 -14.64 -4.74 1.14
CA ILE A 83 -14.99 -5.15 2.51
C ILE A 83 -13.84 -5.92 3.16
N CYS A 84 -13.14 -6.78 2.41
CA CYS A 84 -12.00 -7.52 2.93
C CYS A 84 -10.83 -6.58 3.28
N GLY A 85 -10.51 -5.62 2.41
CA GLY A 85 -9.46 -4.64 2.65
C GLY A 85 -9.73 -3.76 3.86
N LEU A 86 -10.91 -3.12 3.91
CA LEU A 86 -11.31 -2.31 5.06
C LEU A 86 -11.45 -3.14 6.34
N GLY A 87 -12.05 -4.32 6.23
CA GLY A 87 -12.22 -5.25 7.33
C GLY A 87 -10.88 -5.63 7.95
N ALA A 88 -9.87 -5.93 7.13
CA ALA A 88 -8.52 -6.22 7.61
C ALA A 88 -7.91 -5.04 8.39
N LEU A 89 -8.12 -3.80 7.95
CA LEU A 89 -7.65 -2.61 8.66
C LEU A 89 -8.35 -2.43 10.01
N VAL A 90 -9.68 -2.58 10.05
CA VAL A 90 -10.46 -2.50 11.28
C VAL A 90 -10.06 -3.61 12.25
N THR A 91 -9.89 -4.84 11.77
CA THR A 91 -9.42 -5.96 12.57
C THR A 91 -8.01 -5.72 13.12
N LEU A 92 -7.09 -5.21 12.31
CA LEU A 92 -5.73 -4.87 12.75
C LEU A 92 -5.77 -3.83 13.87
N MET A 93 -6.54 -2.75 13.69
CA MET A 93 -6.73 -1.74 14.74
C MET A 93 -7.31 -2.34 16.01
N GLY A 94 -8.34 -3.18 15.90
CA GLY A 94 -8.92 -3.90 17.05
C GLY A 94 -7.88 -4.74 17.78
N VAL A 95 -7.05 -5.50 17.06
CA VAL A 95 -5.96 -6.29 17.65
C VAL A 95 -4.95 -5.40 18.36
N VAL A 96 -4.55 -4.27 17.75
CA VAL A 96 -3.63 -3.30 18.37
C VAL A 96 -4.19 -2.77 19.70
N THR A 97 -5.51 -2.52 19.80
CA THR A 97 -6.13 -2.04 21.04
C THR A 97 -6.15 -3.06 22.19
N LEU A 98 -5.97 -4.35 21.90
CA LEU A 98 -5.85 -5.37 22.95
C LEU A 98 -4.50 -5.30 23.67
N TYR A 99 -3.50 -4.66 23.08
CA TYR A 99 -2.19 -4.49 23.69
C TYR A 99 -2.15 -3.20 24.51
N ASN A 100 -1.63 -3.28 25.73
CA ASN A 100 -1.38 -2.10 26.54
C ASN A 100 -0.13 -1.37 26.00
N PRO A 101 -0.26 -0.17 25.39
CA PRO A 101 0.89 0.53 24.82
C PRO A 101 1.91 0.96 25.88
N ASP A 102 1.48 1.10 27.13
CA ASP A 102 2.37 1.50 28.22
C ASP A 102 3.31 0.37 28.67
N SER A 103 2.93 -0.89 28.48
CA SER A 103 3.75 -2.03 28.92
C SER A 103 4.97 -2.27 28.04
N TRP A 104 4.95 -1.79 26.79
CA TRP A 104 6.07 -1.90 25.84
C TRP A 104 6.90 -0.62 25.76
N ARG A 105 6.49 0.41 26.49
CA ARG A 105 7.18 1.69 26.52
C ARG A 105 8.47 1.56 27.31
N GLN A 106 9.61 1.67 26.63
CA GLN A 106 10.94 1.62 27.27
C GLN A 106 11.29 2.92 28.01
N ALA A 107 10.73 4.05 27.58
CA ALA A 107 10.96 5.36 28.20
C ALA A 107 9.88 5.69 29.23
N SER A 108 10.27 6.25 30.38
CA SER A 108 9.30 6.73 31.36
C SER A 108 8.39 7.83 30.78
N LYS A 109 7.19 7.99 31.33
CA LYS A 109 6.28 9.07 30.93
C LYS A 109 6.85 10.40 31.42
N ARG A 110 6.75 11.44 30.60
CA ARG A 110 7.14 12.82 30.97
C ARG A 110 6.50 13.26 32.29
N GLY A 111 5.22 12.93 32.48
CA GLY A 111 4.47 13.24 33.70
C GLY A 111 4.93 12.52 34.96
N ASN A 112 5.79 11.48 34.87
CA ASN A 112 6.36 10.83 36.05
C ASN A 112 7.54 11.62 36.65
N HIS A 113 8.10 12.57 35.90
CA HIS A 113 9.34 13.26 36.27
C HIS A 113 9.22 14.78 36.28
N LEU A 114 8.11 15.34 35.81
CA LEU A 114 7.87 16.78 35.77
C LEU A 114 6.56 17.10 36.51
N PRO A 115 6.45 18.30 37.11
CA PRO A 115 5.20 18.78 37.68
C PRO A 115 4.07 18.73 36.67
N SER A 116 2.84 18.52 37.15
CA SER A 116 1.68 18.50 36.28
C SER A 116 1.41 19.89 35.72
N LEU A 117 1.21 19.97 34.39
CA LEU A 117 0.89 21.22 33.68
C LEU A 117 -0.61 21.44 33.54
N LYS A 118 -1.43 20.67 34.26
CA LYS A 118 -2.89 20.72 34.15
C LYS A 118 -3.44 22.12 34.44
N TRP A 119 -2.82 22.82 35.38
CA TRP A 119 -3.13 24.22 35.68
C TRP A 119 -2.80 25.14 34.49
N GLU A 120 -1.58 25.06 33.95
CA GLU A 120 -1.16 25.88 32.80
C GLU A 120 -1.96 25.59 31.53
N MET A 121 -2.49 24.38 31.40
CA MET A 121 -3.37 23.96 30.32
C MET A 121 -4.85 24.31 30.55
N GLY A 122 -5.20 24.87 31.72
CA GLY A 122 -6.58 25.23 32.08
C GLY A 122 -7.51 24.04 32.30
N GLU A 123 -6.97 22.85 32.59
CA GLU A 123 -7.77 21.66 32.91
C GLU A 123 -8.25 21.63 34.36
N ILE A 124 -7.63 22.42 35.25
CA ILE A 124 -7.99 22.55 36.67
C ILE A 124 -8.06 24.03 37.05
N ASP A 125 -8.93 24.36 38.01
CA ASP A 125 -9.16 25.75 38.45
C ASP A 125 -8.13 26.27 39.46
N GLN A 126 -7.36 25.38 40.08
CA GLN A 126 -6.29 25.71 41.04
C GLN A 126 -5.15 24.70 40.92
N PRO A 127 -3.88 25.09 41.14
CA PRO A 127 -2.75 24.17 41.08
C PRO A 127 -2.86 23.08 42.17
N GLU A 128 -2.84 21.81 41.76
CA GLU A 128 -2.80 20.68 42.69
C GLU A 128 -1.36 20.47 43.19
N GLY A 129 -1.08 20.94 44.40
CA GLY A 129 0.18 20.76 45.13
C GLY A 129 0.30 21.83 46.22
N GLU A 130 0.34 21.38 47.48
CA GLU A 130 0.42 22.18 48.71
C GLU A 130 1.29 23.45 48.55
N MET A 131 0.65 24.62 48.70
CA MET A 131 1.29 25.79 49.32
C MET A 131 0.97 25.78 50.82
N ASP A 132 1.14 24.63 51.48
CA ASP A 132 1.24 24.62 52.93
C ASP A 132 2.73 24.83 53.26
N GLU A 133 2.97 25.84 54.09
CA GLU A 133 4.26 26.41 54.50
C GLU A 133 5.31 25.40 55.00
#